data_AF-A0A2V8K446-F1
#
_entry.id   AF-A0A2V8K446-F1
#
_cell.length_a   1.000
_cell.length_b   1.000
_cell.length_c   1.000
_cell.angle_alpha   90.00
_cell.angle_beta   90.00
_cell.angle_gamma   90.00
#
_symmetry.space_group_name_H-M   'P 1'
#
loop_
_entity.id
_entity.type
_entity.pdbx_description
1 polymer ?
#
loop_
_entity_poly.entity_id
_entity_poly.type
_entity_poly.pdbx_seq_one_letter_code
_entity_poly.pdbx_strand_id
1 'polypeptide(L)'
;MEEKVDPLRVVQDPAYAASLTEAHWRALTNDPVWHEMIGEFHEMTAPVLGLYAMQLGVPAPRPVSTSAPPATQPDQFQVIGKRVPRLHGLGVVTNLGQYTQNMRMNGMLYTRTLRSPHPHAKVKSVNTKKAEGLHGVVAVLHRGNLPAEYRDVKLGSGPPDRYLFNEEVFEIGSPIAVVAAENEHIADEAIHLIDVQYEVLPATLDMMDGVSPAALKQWDNSENGTIIAVTPPLVRGNPDGARADVTIDAVLTKSTEQHLALELTNSLMYWDQDRLIVYYTNQHAHGTRAGLSQALKIPANRVRVIQNGYMGSGYGYRSGIDLAEVHAAILAKVTGRPIKTMYTREEDFVTRTHRPQFRNEMKLGVNRDGTVQWGQFRVYSNVGAQRAGSANGSWFNMQNIYKIPNLKLEAIDVFTNSYKSGPYRCVSHPNGTFALEMMMEKAAYAVGMDPVEFRLKNLNEEGNPDKYVRESSMASVSPRTRAAMAPEPTRRPAR
;
A
#
# COMPACT_ATOMS: atom_id res chain seq x y z
N MET A 1 -25.15 -50.86 15.01
CA MET A 1 -23.79 -50.47 14.62
C MET A 1 -23.94 -49.53 13.46
N GLU A 2 -23.67 -48.24 13.63
CA GLU A 2 -23.58 -47.33 12.49
C GLU A 2 -22.41 -47.79 11.61
N GLU A 3 -22.66 -47.89 10.31
CA GLU A 3 -21.67 -48.31 9.33
C GLU A 3 -20.57 -47.24 9.25
N LYS A 4 -19.33 -47.61 9.58
CA LYS A 4 -18.21 -46.66 9.62
C LYS A 4 -17.85 -46.25 8.19
N VAL A 5 -17.96 -44.95 7.90
CA VAL A 5 -17.57 -44.38 6.60
C VAL A 5 -16.05 -44.41 6.47
N ASP A 6 -15.53 -44.98 5.38
CA ASP A 6 -14.11 -44.95 5.03
C ASP A 6 -13.76 -43.68 4.23
N PRO A 7 -13.01 -42.72 4.82
CA PRO A 7 -12.65 -41.47 4.16
C PRO A 7 -11.91 -41.64 2.84
N LEU A 8 -11.03 -42.64 2.72
CA LEU A 8 -10.26 -42.88 1.51
C LEU A 8 -11.16 -43.38 0.38
N ARG A 9 -12.10 -44.26 0.71
CA ARG A 9 -13.08 -44.78 -0.24
C ARG A 9 -14.02 -43.69 -0.75
N VAL A 10 -14.39 -42.72 0.10
CA VAL A 10 -15.19 -41.55 -0.34
C VAL A 10 -14.50 -40.79 -1.47
N VAL A 11 -13.17 -40.71 -1.44
CA VAL A 11 -12.41 -39.97 -2.46
C VAL A 11 -12.12 -40.78 -3.72
N GLN A 12 -12.01 -42.09 -3.61
CA GLN A 12 -11.61 -42.97 -4.70
C GLN A 12 -12.79 -43.57 -5.49
N ASP A 13 -13.97 -43.65 -4.87
CA ASP A 13 -15.16 -44.27 -5.46
C ASP A 13 -16.34 -43.27 -5.50
N PRO A 14 -16.57 -42.58 -6.63
CA PRO A 14 -17.66 -41.62 -6.77
C PRO A 14 -19.06 -42.23 -6.57
N ALA A 15 -19.24 -43.52 -6.89
CA ALA A 15 -20.53 -44.20 -6.71
C ALA A 15 -20.78 -44.49 -5.23
N TYR A 16 -19.74 -44.87 -4.49
CA TYR A 16 -19.79 -44.99 -3.03
C TYR A 16 -20.10 -43.64 -2.39
N ALA A 17 -19.39 -42.56 -2.76
CA ALA A 17 -19.67 -41.21 -2.26
C ALA A 17 -21.12 -40.78 -2.54
N ALA A 18 -21.64 -41.04 -3.74
CA ALA A 18 -23.03 -40.70 -4.10
C ALA A 18 -24.08 -41.52 -3.32
N SER A 19 -23.71 -42.69 -2.81
CA SER A 19 -24.60 -43.55 -2.01
C SER A 19 -24.69 -43.13 -0.53
N LEU A 20 -23.80 -42.24 -0.06
CA LEU A 20 -23.75 -41.83 1.34
C LEU A 20 -24.95 -40.96 1.72
N THR A 21 -25.54 -41.27 2.89
CA THR A 21 -26.62 -40.49 3.48
C THR A 21 -26.10 -39.22 4.15
N GLU A 22 -26.98 -38.30 4.50
CA GLU A 22 -26.61 -37.09 5.25
C GLU A 22 -25.93 -37.43 6.60
N ALA A 23 -26.35 -38.50 7.26
CA ALA A 23 -25.72 -38.97 8.50
C ALA A 23 -24.27 -39.44 8.25
N HIS A 24 -24.01 -40.14 7.15
CA HIS A 24 -22.67 -40.56 6.75
C HIS A 24 -21.76 -39.35 6.46
N TRP A 25 -22.28 -38.34 5.76
CA TRP A 25 -21.53 -37.11 5.50
C TRP A 25 -21.20 -36.34 6.78
N ARG A 26 -22.15 -36.24 7.72
CA ARG A 26 -21.90 -35.64 9.05
C ARG A 26 -20.88 -36.42 9.87
N ALA A 27 -20.91 -37.75 9.80
CA ALA A 27 -19.92 -38.60 10.47
C ALA A 27 -18.52 -38.36 9.87
N LEU A 28 -18.42 -38.28 8.54
CA LEU A 28 -17.17 -38.00 7.83
C LEU A 28 -16.58 -36.63 8.20
N THR A 29 -17.41 -35.58 8.34
CA THR A 29 -16.96 -34.25 8.80
C THR A 29 -16.34 -34.26 10.20
N ASN A 30 -16.64 -35.26 11.02
CA ASN A 30 -16.04 -35.39 12.35
C ASN A 30 -14.92 -36.44 12.40
N ASP A 31 -14.57 -37.06 11.26
CA ASP A 31 -13.56 -38.10 11.18
C ASP A 31 -12.13 -37.49 11.15
N PRO A 32 -11.23 -37.87 12.08
CA PRO A 32 -9.86 -37.33 12.11
C PRO A 32 -9.04 -37.63 10.85
N VAL A 33 -9.23 -38.81 10.25
CA VAL A 33 -8.52 -39.21 9.03
C VAL A 33 -8.99 -38.39 7.85
N TRP A 34 -10.28 -38.06 7.78
CA TRP A 34 -10.80 -37.12 6.79
C TRP A 34 -10.16 -35.73 6.91
N HIS A 35 -9.99 -35.21 8.13
CA HIS A 35 -9.30 -33.94 8.34
C HIS A 35 -7.83 -33.95 7.93
N GLU A 36 -7.11 -35.02 8.25
CA GLU A 36 -5.71 -35.22 7.82
C GLU A 36 -5.61 -35.31 6.29
N MET A 37 -6.53 -36.04 5.65
CA MET A 37 -6.58 -36.14 4.19
C MET A 37 -6.85 -34.81 3.50
N ILE A 38 -7.70 -33.94 4.06
CA ILE A 38 -7.90 -32.57 3.53
C ILE A 38 -6.61 -31.75 3.64
N GLY A 39 -5.89 -31.89 4.76
CA GLY A 39 -4.65 -31.15 5.02
C GLY A 39 -3.48 -31.57 4.13
N GLU A 40 -3.29 -32.88 3.93
CA GLU A 40 -2.12 -33.43 3.24
C GLU A 40 -2.36 -33.79 1.77
N PHE A 41 -3.58 -34.25 1.43
CA PHE A 41 -3.93 -34.77 0.10
C PHE A 41 -5.05 -33.94 -0.56
N HIS A 42 -4.92 -32.62 -0.49
CA HIS A 42 -5.93 -31.66 -0.96
C HIS A 42 -6.36 -31.86 -2.43
N GLU A 43 -5.44 -32.23 -3.35
CA GLU A 43 -5.79 -32.51 -4.75
C GLU A 43 -6.77 -33.69 -4.89
N MET A 44 -6.61 -34.71 -4.06
CA MET A 44 -7.47 -35.89 -4.06
C MET A 44 -8.84 -35.55 -3.49
N THR A 45 -8.90 -34.79 -2.39
CA THR A 45 -10.15 -34.45 -1.69
C THR A 45 -10.97 -33.34 -2.37
N ALA A 46 -10.35 -32.49 -3.20
CA ALA A 46 -10.98 -31.33 -3.82
C ALA A 46 -12.27 -31.63 -4.62
N PRO A 47 -12.36 -32.70 -5.45
CA PRO A 47 -13.60 -33.04 -6.17
C PRO A 47 -14.75 -33.40 -5.22
N VAL A 48 -14.48 -34.14 -4.15
CA VAL A 48 -15.49 -34.51 -3.14
C VAL A 48 -15.96 -33.28 -2.37
N LEU A 49 -15.02 -32.44 -1.94
CA LEU A 49 -15.34 -31.17 -1.27
C LEU A 49 -16.17 -30.25 -2.17
N GLY A 50 -15.87 -30.20 -3.47
CA GLY A 50 -16.62 -29.40 -4.43
C GLY A 50 -18.05 -29.91 -4.67
N LEU A 51 -18.23 -31.23 -4.78
CA LEU A 51 -19.52 -31.85 -5.10
C LEU A 51 -20.44 -31.98 -3.88
N TYR A 52 -19.88 -32.25 -2.69
CA TYR A 52 -20.63 -32.57 -1.47
C TYR A 52 -20.47 -31.51 -0.36
N ALA A 53 -20.04 -30.29 -0.70
CA ALA A 53 -19.82 -29.18 0.26
C ALA A 53 -21.01 -28.94 1.21
N MET A 54 -22.24 -29.06 0.70
CA MET A 54 -23.47 -28.82 1.46
C MET A 54 -23.73 -29.94 2.47
N GLN A 55 -23.43 -31.19 2.10
CA GLN A 55 -23.63 -32.38 2.93
C GLN A 55 -22.55 -32.49 4.01
N LEU A 56 -21.33 -32.04 3.71
CA LEU A 56 -20.21 -31.96 4.66
C LEU A 56 -20.39 -30.89 5.73
N GLY A 57 -21.50 -30.13 5.70
CA GLY A 57 -21.91 -29.29 6.81
C GLY A 57 -20.91 -28.18 7.13
N VAL A 58 -20.17 -27.65 6.13
CA VAL A 58 -19.43 -26.39 6.32
C VAL A 58 -20.47 -25.36 6.77
N PRO A 59 -20.46 -24.93 8.04
CA PRO A 59 -21.58 -24.16 8.55
C PRO A 59 -21.64 -22.85 7.77
N ALA A 60 -22.78 -22.56 7.15
CA ALA A 60 -23.12 -21.17 6.87
C ALA A 60 -22.94 -20.42 8.19
N PRO A 61 -22.17 -19.32 8.25
CA PRO A 61 -21.95 -18.62 9.51
C PRO A 61 -23.31 -18.30 10.14
N ARG A 62 -23.55 -18.84 11.34
CA ARG A 62 -24.73 -18.53 12.13
C ARG A 62 -24.88 -17.01 12.14
N PRO A 63 -26.02 -16.44 11.72
CA PRO A 63 -26.24 -15.02 11.89
C PRO A 63 -26.17 -14.74 13.39
N VAL A 64 -25.12 -14.02 13.81
CA VAL A 64 -25.13 -13.33 15.09
C VAL A 64 -26.36 -12.42 15.04
N SER A 65 -27.30 -12.65 15.94
CA SER A 65 -28.43 -11.75 16.18
C SER A 65 -27.87 -10.41 16.63
N THR A 66 -27.56 -9.56 15.66
CA THR A 66 -27.37 -8.13 15.88
C THR A 66 -28.75 -7.54 15.77
N SER A 67 -29.39 -7.26 16.91
CA SER A 67 -30.56 -6.40 17.00
C SER A 67 -30.20 -4.94 16.72
N ALA A 68 -29.47 -4.69 15.63
CA ALA A 68 -29.39 -3.38 15.03
C ALA A 68 -30.67 -3.23 14.20
N PRO A 69 -31.47 -2.17 14.39
CA PRO A 69 -32.64 -1.95 13.56
C PRO A 69 -32.19 -1.90 12.09
N PRO A 70 -32.85 -2.66 11.18
CA PRO A 70 -32.49 -2.61 9.78
C PRO A 70 -32.67 -1.17 9.31
N ALA A 71 -31.63 -0.60 8.70
CA ALA A 71 -31.77 0.62 7.94
C ALA A 71 -32.89 0.38 6.91
N THR A 72 -34.02 1.06 7.09
CA THR A 72 -35.20 0.95 6.24
C THR A 72 -34.88 1.53 4.87
N GLN A 73 -34.26 0.74 4.01
CA GLN A 73 -34.43 0.89 2.58
C GLN A 73 -35.33 -0.25 2.11
N PRO A 74 -36.36 0.04 1.29
CA PRO A 74 -37.26 -0.99 0.79
C PRO A 74 -36.45 -2.03 0.01
N ASP A 75 -36.92 -3.28 0.08
CA ASP A 75 -36.31 -4.50 -0.44
C ASP A 75 -36.29 -4.58 -1.99
N GLN A 76 -35.97 -3.47 -2.64
CA GLN A 76 -36.13 -3.24 -4.08
C GLN A 76 -35.01 -3.86 -4.92
N PHE A 77 -33.85 -4.17 -4.33
CA PHE A 77 -32.70 -4.69 -5.04
C PHE A 77 -32.41 -6.15 -4.69
N GLN A 78 -32.12 -6.95 -5.72
CA GLN A 78 -31.78 -8.37 -5.56
C GLN A 78 -30.41 -8.59 -4.91
N VAL A 79 -29.49 -7.61 -5.01
CA VAL A 79 -28.08 -7.75 -4.57
C VAL A 79 -27.65 -6.62 -3.61
N ILE A 80 -28.05 -5.37 -3.87
CA ILE A 80 -27.62 -4.21 -3.06
C ILE A 80 -28.26 -4.30 -1.67
N GLY A 81 -27.45 -4.16 -0.62
CA GLY A 81 -27.91 -4.30 0.78
C GLY A 81 -28.08 -5.74 1.27
N LYS A 82 -27.86 -6.74 0.40
CA LYS A 82 -27.98 -8.17 0.74
C LYS A 82 -26.63 -8.79 1.08
N ARG A 83 -26.63 -9.80 1.96
CA ARG A 83 -25.44 -10.61 2.28
C ARG A 83 -25.21 -11.63 1.18
N VAL A 84 -24.47 -11.26 0.14
CA VAL A 84 -24.08 -12.16 -0.95
C VAL A 84 -22.64 -12.65 -0.77
N PRO A 85 -22.34 -13.95 -0.99
CA PRO A 85 -20.96 -14.44 -0.99
C PRO A 85 -20.11 -13.70 -2.04
N ARG A 86 -18.85 -13.42 -1.70
CA ARG A 86 -17.91 -12.82 -2.64
C ARG A 86 -17.53 -13.83 -3.72
N LEU A 87 -17.46 -13.40 -4.99
CA LEU A 87 -17.07 -14.27 -6.12
C LEU A 87 -15.73 -14.98 -5.88
N HIS A 88 -14.72 -14.27 -5.36
CA HIS A 88 -13.41 -14.85 -5.04
C HIS A 88 -13.39 -15.66 -3.74
N GLY A 89 -14.48 -15.67 -2.96
CA GLY A 89 -14.53 -16.29 -1.64
C GLY A 89 -14.21 -17.78 -1.69
N LEU A 90 -14.79 -18.50 -2.66
CA LEU A 90 -14.53 -19.93 -2.86
C LEU A 90 -13.03 -20.20 -3.07
N GLY A 91 -12.39 -19.49 -4.01
CA GLY A 91 -10.97 -19.69 -4.30
C GLY A 91 -10.05 -19.36 -3.12
N VAL A 92 -10.44 -18.44 -2.24
CA VAL A 92 -9.68 -18.14 -1.02
C VAL A 92 -9.76 -19.27 0.00
N VAL A 93 -10.94 -19.85 0.22
CA VAL A 93 -11.14 -20.88 1.27
C VAL A 93 -10.77 -22.30 0.82
N THR A 94 -10.68 -22.56 -0.49
CA THR A 94 -10.33 -23.88 -1.05
C THR A 94 -8.91 -23.94 -1.62
N ASN A 95 -8.14 -22.85 -1.53
CA ASN A 95 -6.83 -22.71 -2.19
C ASN A 95 -6.86 -22.83 -3.73
N LEU A 96 -8.05 -22.82 -4.36
CA LEU A 96 -8.18 -22.80 -5.82
C LEU A 96 -7.86 -21.42 -6.42
N GLY A 97 -7.77 -20.38 -5.59
CA GLY A 97 -7.39 -19.04 -6.01
C GLY A 97 -5.91 -18.95 -6.36
N GLN A 98 -5.60 -18.57 -7.60
CA GLN A 98 -4.21 -18.46 -8.05
C GLN A 98 -3.61 -17.10 -7.67
N TYR A 99 -2.82 -17.06 -6.60
CA TYR A 99 -2.00 -15.90 -6.25
C TYR A 99 -0.74 -15.84 -7.12
N THR A 100 -0.25 -14.63 -7.39
CA THR A 100 0.96 -14.42 -8.21
C THR A 100 2.15 -15.20 -7.64
N GLN A 101 2.27 -15.29 -6.31
CA GLN A 101 3.37 -16.01 -5.65
C GLN A 101 3.44 -17.49 -6.05
N ASN A 102 2.30 -18.13 -6.32
CA ASN A 102 2.18 -19.54 -6.67
C ASN A 102 2.38 -19.80 -8.17
N MET A 103 2.39 -18.77 -9.01
CA MET A 103 2.60 -18.94 -10.45
C MET A 103 4.01 -19.45 -10.75
N ARG A 104 4.10 -20.36 -11.72
CA ARG A 104 5.33 -20.96 -12.25
C ARG A 104 5.30 -20.90 -13.78
N MET A 105 6.49 -20.78 -14.39
CA MET A 105 6.66 -20.81 -15.84
C MET A 105 7.95 -21.55 -16.19
N ASN A 106 7.94 -22.31 -17.28
CA ASN A 106 9.11 -23.09 -17.70
C ASN A 106 10.32 -22.18 -17.95
N GLY A 107 11.47 -22.60 -17.45
CA GLY A 107 12.72 -21.87 -17.60
C GLY A 107 12.77 -20.52 -16.87
N MET A 108 11.84 -20.23 -15.96
CA MET A 108 11.89 -18.96 -15.20
C MET A 108 13.14 -18.87 -14.32
N LEU A 109 13.62 -17.65 -14.11
CA LEU A 109 14.70 -17.31 -13.20
C LEU A 109 14.14 -16.62 -11.96
N TYR A 110 14.84 -16.77 -10.84
CA TYR A 110 14.49 -16.18 -9.57
C TYR A 110 15.44 -15.03 -9.25
N THR A 111 14.90 -13.95 -8.69
CA THR A 111 15.68 -12.76 -8.40
C THR A 111 15.90 -12.51 -6.92
N ARG A 112 17.10 -12.00 -6.62
CA ARG A 112 17.48 -11.42 -5.34
C ARG A 112 18.21 -10.12 -5.59
N THR A 113 18.01 -9.15 -4.71
CA THR A 113 18.62 -7.83 -4.84
C THR A 113 19.59 -7.63 -3.68
N LEU A 114 20.86 -7.35 -3.99
CA LEU A 114 21.77 -6.84 -2.99
C LEU A 114 21.37 -5.41 -2.65
N ARG A 115 21.16 -5.13 -1.37
CA ARG A 115 20.70 -3.84 -0.87
C ARG A 115 21.75 -3.17 -0.01
N SER A 116 21.70 -1.83 0.02
CA SER A 116 22.52 -1.04 0.92
C SER A 116 22.18 -1.39 2.37
N PRO A 117 23.17 -1.70 3.21
CA PRO A 117 23.01 -1.80 4.66
C PRO A 117 23.10 -0.42 5.35
N HIS A 118 23.43 0.64 4.60
CA HIS A 118 23.70 1.97 5.13
C HIS A 118 22.55 2.94 4.85
N PRO A 119 22.16 3.78 5.83
CA PRO A 119 21.14 4.81 5.64
C PRO A 119 21.64 5.96 4.76
N HIS A 120 22.94 6.21 4.72
CA HIS A 120 23.53 7.19 3.80
C HIS A 120 24.95 6.76 3.42
N ALA A 121 25.20 6.57 2.13
CA ALA A 121 26.53 6.20 1.64
C ALA A 121 26.70 6.50 0.15
N LYS A 122 27.94 6.70 -0.29
CA LYS A 122 28.32 6.64 -1.71
C LYS A 122 28.86 5.26 -2.05
N VAL A 123 28.36 4.68 -3.13
CA VAL A 123 28.82 3.40 -3.68
C VAL A 123 30.05 3.69 -4.54
N LYS A 124 31.24 3.27 -4.07
CA LYS A 124 32.51 3.51 -4.75
C LYS A 124 32.80 2.49 -5.83
N SER A 125 32.51 1.22 -5.55
CA SER A 125 32.70 0.13 -6.50
C SER A 125 31.78 -1.05 -6.16
N VAL A 126 31.43 -1.82 -7.19
CA VAL A 126 30.65 -3.06 -7.09
C VAL A 126 31.38 -4.11 -7.93
N ASN A 127 31.77 -5.22 -7.31
CA ASN A 127 32.44 -6.33 -7.98
C ASN A 127 31.57 -7.60 -7.92
N THR A 128 31.08 -8.00 -9.09
CA THR A 128 30.14 -9.12 -9.26
C THR A 128 30.80 -10.41 -9.72
N LYS A 129 32.12 -10.44 -9.96
CA LYS A 129 32.81 -11.56 -10.63
C LYS A 129 32.59 -12.92 -9.97
N LYS A 130 32.57 -12.97 -8.63
CA LYS A 130 32.33 -14.21 -7.89
C LYS A 130 30.88 -14.69 -8.03
N ALA A 131 29.93 -13.77 -7.97
CA ALA A 131 28.51 -14.06 -8.16
C ALA A 131 28.23 -14.54 -9.59
N GLU A 132 28.81 -13.87 -10.60
CA GLU A 132 28.70 -14.28 -12.01
C GLU A 132 29.34 -15.65 -12.29
N GLY A 133 30.36 -16.03 -11.52
CA GLY A 133 31.01 -17.33 -11.62
C GLY A 133 30.28 -18.46 -10.89
N LEU A 134 29.25 -18.16 -10.09
CA LEU A 134 28.48 -19.19 -9.37
C LEU A 134 27.58 -19.95 -10.35
N HIS A 135 27.69 -21.27 -10.34
CA HIS A 135 26.88 -22.13 -11.21
C HIS A 135 25.38 -21.90 -10.97
N GLY A 136 24.61 -21.70 -12.04
CA GLY A 136 23.18 -21.40 -12.00
C GLY A 136 22.85 -19.90 -11.89
N VAL A 137 23.83 -19.01 -11.75
CA VAL A 137 23.62 -17.56 -11.97
C VAL A 137 23.61 -17.29 -13.47
N VAL A 138 22.58 -16.58 -13.94
CA VAL A 138 22.39 -16.29 -15.38
C VAL A 138 22.69 -14.83 -15.70
N ALA A 139 22.36 -13.92 -14.81
CA ALA A 139 22.68 -12.50 -14.99
C ALA A 139 22.82 -11.79 -13.64
N VAL A 140 23.71 -10.80 -13.61
CA VAL A 140 23.82 -9.82 -12.52
C VAL A 140 23.78 -8.43 -13.14
N LEU A 141 22.90 -7.56 -12.66
CA LEU A 141 22.82 -6.15 -13.08
C LEU A 141 23.14 -5.21 -11.92
N HIS A 142 23.93 -4.19 -12.20
CA HIS A 142 24.27 -3.10 -11.29
C HIS A 142 24.55 -1.82 -12.10
N ARG A 143 24.86 -0.71 -11.43
CA ARG A 143 25.12 0.59 -12.08
C ARG A 143 26.11 0.54 -13.25
N GLY A 144 27.17 -0.25 -13.13
CA GLY A 144 28.28 -0.30 -14.10
C GLY A 144 27.97 -1.05 -15.39
N ASN A 145 27.11 -2.07 -15.33
CA ASN A 145 26.79 -2.94 -16.48
C ASN A 145 25.34 -2.79 -16.98
N LEU A 146 24.53 -1.94 -16.35
CA LEU A 146 23.17 -1.65 -16.80
C LEU A 146 23.19 -1.11 -18.26
N PRO A 147 22.30 -1.60 -19.15
CA PRO A 147 22.19 -1.10 -20.52
C PRO A 147 22.02 0.43 -20.55
N ALA A 148 22.71 1.08 -21.49
CA ALA A 148 22.88 2.53 -21.50
C ALA A 148 21.55 3.28 -21.53
N GLU A 149 20.55 2.74 -22.24
CA GLU A 149 19.21 3.31 -22.37
C GLU A 149 18.42 3.36 -21.06
N TYR A 150 18.84 2.60 -20.03
CA TYR A 150 18.17 2.54 -18.73
C TYR A 150 18.91 3.27 -17.60
N ARG A 151 20.12 3.82 -17.86
CA ARG A 151 20.97 4.43 -16.81
C ARG A 151 20.41 5.72 -16.21
N ASP A 152 19.62 6.45 -17.00
CA ASP A 152 18.95 7.71 -16.64
C ASP A 152 17.49 7.50 -16.19
N VAL A 153 17.01 6.25 -16.14
CA VAL A 153 15.66 5.94 -15.66
C VAL A 153 15.56 6.26 -14.18
N LYS A 154 14.66 7.18 -13.86
CA LYS A 154 14.35 7.62 -12.50
C LYS A 154 12.89 7.42 -12.16
N LEU A 155 12.63 6.98 -10.93
CA LEU A 155 11.27 6.85 -10.37
C LEU A 155 11.02 7.95 -9.34
N GLY A 156 9.75 8.36 -9.22
CA GLY A 156 9.35 9.43 -8.29
C GLY A 156 9.68 10.83 -8.78
N SER A 157 9.57 11.81 -7.88
CA SER A 157 9.70 13.24 -8.22
C SER A 157 11.03 13.88 -7.81
N GLY A 158 11.88 13.18 -7.05
CA GLY A 158 13.10 13.73 -6.45
C GLY A 158 12.88 15.01 -5.61
N PRO A 159 13.97 15.59 -5.08
CA PRO A 159 15.20 14.91 -4.68
C PRO A 159 14.97 14.00 -3.44
N PRO A 160 15.87 13.05 -3.13
CA PRO A 160 16.90 12.54 -4.02
C PRO A 160 16.27 11.82 -5.22
N ASP A 161 16.96 11.84 -6.36
CA ASP A 161 16.55 11.05 -7.51
C ASP A 161 16.66 9.55 -7.17
N ARG A 162 15.72 8.75 -7.69
CA ARG A 162 15.71 7.29 -7.49
C ARG A 162 15.98 6.59 -8.82
N TYR A 163 17.26 6.44 -9.15
CA TYR A 163 17.70 5.64 -10.30
C TYR A 163 17.57 4.14 -9.99
N LEU A 164 17.65 3.32 -11.04
CA LEU A 164 17.63 1.85 -10.89
C LEU A 164 18.74 1.33 -9.98
N PHE A 165 19.92 1.97 -10.03
CA PHE A 165 21.02 1.78 -9.10
C PHE A 165 21.64 3.16 -8.86
N ASN A 166 21.53 3.68 -7.63
CA ASN A 166 22.08 4.98 -7.28
C ASN A 166 23.58 4.88 -6.97
N GLU A 167 24.32 5.94 -7.27
CA GLU A 167 25.71 6.12 -6.82
C GLU A 167 25.78 6.63 -5.38
N GLU A 168 24.73 7.34 -4.93
CA GLU A 168 24.54 7.77 -3.54
C GLU A 168 23.18 7.28 -3.03
N VAL A 169 23.23 6.48 -1.96
CA VAL A 169 22.05 5.85 -1.37
C VAL A 169 21.65 6.61 -0.13
N PHE A 170 20.34 6.78 0.03
CA PHE A 170 19.73 7.63 1.06
C PHE A 170 18.88 6.86 2.06
N GLU A 171 18.88 5.53 1.95
CA GLU A 171 18.18 4.64 2.88
C GLU A 171 18.78 3.24 2.86
N ILE A 172 18.61 2.54 3.98
CA ILE A 172 18.76 1.09 4.06
C ILE A 172 17.74 0.47 3.10
N GLY A 173 18.15 -0.55 2.35
CA GLY A 173 17.27 -1.22 1.40
C GLY A 173 17.36 -0.69 -0.03
N SER A 174 18.11 0.39 -0.28
CA SER A 174 18.39 0.87 -1.63
C SER A 174 19.06 -0.22 -2.49
N PRO A 175 18.60 -0.49 -3.72
CA PRO A 175 19.18 -1.54 -4.55
C PRO A 175 20.58 -1.17 -5.06
N ILE A 176 21.53 -2.09 -4.90
CA ILE A 176 22.92 -1.96 -5.36
C ILE A 176 23.19 -2.84 -6.57
N ALA A 177 22.70 -4.08 -6.53
CA ALA A 177 22.76 -5.03 -7.62
C ALA A 177 21.54 -5.96 -7.57
N VAL A 178 21.18 -6.56 -8.70
CA VAL A 178 20.15 -7.60 -8.78
C VAL A 178 20.71 -8.81 -9.51
N VAL A 179 20.47 -9.99 -8.95
CA VAL A 179 20.86 -11.29 -9.49
C VAL A 179 19.63 -11.98 -10.06
N ALA A 180 19.78 -12.68 -11.18
CA ALA A 180 18.83 -13.67 -11.68
C ALA A 180 19.52 -15.03 -11.78
N ALA A 181 18.94 -16.04 -11.12
CA ALA A 181 19.49 -17.40 -11.07
C ALA A 181 18.40 -18.46 -11.32
N GLU A 182 18.83 -19.70 -11.56
CA GLU A 182 17.92 -20.81 -11.90
C GLU A 182 17.05 -21.30 -10.73
N ASN A 183 17.43 -20.97 -9.50
CA ASN A 183 16.61 -21.21 -8.31
C ASN A 183 16.80 -20.09 -7.26
N GLU A 184 15.90 -20.04 -6.27
CA GLU A 184 15.90 -19.03 -5.22
C GLU A 184 17.13 -19.08 -4.32
N HIS A 185 17.66 -20.28 -4.02
CA HIS A 185 18.81 -20.47 -3.14
C HIS A 185 20.12 -19.96 -3.77
N ILE A 186 20.33 -20.21 -5.06
CA ILE A 186 21.50 -19.73 -5.81
C ILE A 186 21.44 -18.20 -5.93
N ALA A 187 20.26 -17.64 -6.20
CA ALA A 187 20.10 -16.18 -6.23
C ALA A 187 20.46 -15.55 -4.87
N ASP A 188 20.07 -16.20 -3.77
CA ASP A 188 20.34 -15.76 -2.40
C ASP A 188 21.82 -15.90 -2.03
N GLU A 189 22.46 -17.01 -2.38
CA GLU A 189 23.90 -17.18 -2.17
C GLU A 189 24.72 -16.18 -3.00
N ALA A 190 24.33 -15.96 -4.26
CA ALA A 190 25.05 -15.07 -5.18
C ALA A 190 25.13 -13.62 -4.69
N ILE A 191 24.10 -13.08 -4.03
CA ILE A 191 24.16 -11.69 -3.52
C ILE A 191 25.23 -11.53 -2.43
N HIS A 192 25.55 -12.58 -1.68
CA HIS A 192 26.61 -12.55 -0.66
C HIS A 192 28.03 -12.64 -1.26
N LEU A 193 28.14 -12.99 -2.54
CA LEU A 193 29.42 -13.05 -3.26
C LEU A 193 29.78 -11.73 -3.96
N ILE A 194 28.90 -10.74 -3.92
CA ILE A 194 29.12 -9.42 -4.50
C ILE A 194 29.84 -8.54 -3.48
N ASP A 195 31.02 -8.05 -3.85
CA ASP A 195 31.81 -7.15 -3.01
C ASP A 195 31.46 -5.69 -3.34
N VAL A 196 31.13 -4.89 -2.33
CA VAL A 196 30.74 -3.49 -2.49
C VAL A 196 31.54 -2.61 -1.55
N GLN A 197 32.18 -1.58 -2.11
CA GLN A 197 32.88 -0.57 -1.33
C GLN A 197 32.01 0.66 -1.15
N TYR A 198 31.81 1.05 0.10
CA TYR A 198 31.03 2.22 0.49
C TYR A 198 31.92 3.29 1.11
N GLU A 199 31.61 4.55 0.83
CA GLU A 199 31.93 5.68 1.70
C GLU A 199 30.67 5.99 2.51
N VAL A 200 30.67 5.65 3.80
CA VAL A 200 29.52 5.90 4.69
C VAL A 200 29.47 7.38 5.04
N LEU A 201 28.29 7.99 4.91
CA LEU A 201 28.07 9.41 5.13
C LEU A 201 27.13 9.65 6.33
N PRO A 202 27.16 10.85 6.94
CA PRO A 202 26.24 11.16 8.03
C PRO A 202 24.78 11.17 7.56
N ALA A 203 23.92 10.49 8.31
CA ALA A 203 22.50 10.35 8.02
C ALA A 203 21.64 11.18 8.98
N THR A 204 20.56 11.78 8.47
CA THR A 204 19.53 12.44 9.27
C THR A 204 18.42 11.45 9.56
N LEU A 205 18.31 10.95 10.79
CA LEU A 205 17.31 9.93 11.16
C LEU A 205 16.12 10.49 11.94
N ASP A 206 16.31 11.61 12.65
CA ASP A 206 15.24 12.31 13.34
C ASP A 206 14.68 13.46 12.49
N MET A 207 13.36 13.57 12.46
CA MET A 207 12.65 14.58 11.69
C MET A 207 12.91 15.99 12.21
N MET A 208 12.96 16.19 13.51
CA MET A 208 13.12 17.51 14.11
C MET A 208 14.56 18.01 14.00
N ASP A 209 15.54 17.10 14.03
CA ASP A 209 16.92 17.41 13.65
C ASP A 209 16.96 17.90 12.20
N GLY A 210 16.25 17.23 11.28
CA GLY A 210 16.16 17.61 9.87
C GLY A 210 15.52 18.98 9.60
N VAL A 211 14.67 19.49 10.49
CA VAL A 211 14.07 20.84 10.39
C VAL A 211 15.06 21.94 10.81
N SER A 212 16.10 21.59 11.57
CA SER A 212 17.06 22.56 12.10
C SER A 212 17.82 23.28 10.97
N PRO A 213 18.02 24.61 11.06
CA PRO A 213 18.92 25.34 10.17
C PRO A 213 20.37 24.82 10.21
N ALA A 214 20.77 24.17 11.32
CA ALA A 214 22.09 23.58 11.49
C ALA A 214 22.18 22.13 10.98
N ALA A 215 21.10 21.53 10.50
CA ALA A 215 21.13 20.16 10.02
C ALA A 215 22.01 20.04 8.78
N LEU A 216 22.77 18.95 8.69
CA LEU A 216 23.55 18.65 7.50
C LEU A 216 22.59 18.44 6.31
N LYS A 217 22.78 19.24 5.26
CA LYS A 217 22.04 19.06 4.02
C LYS A 217 22.43 17.74 3.36
N GLN A 218 21.42 16.99 2.95
CA GLN A 218 21.58 15.70 2.26
C GLN A 218 21.66 15.88 0.74
N TRP A 219 21.19 17.02 0.22
CA TRP A 219 21.31 17.46 -1.17
C TRP A 219 21.21 18.99 -1.21
N ASP A 220 21.57 19.59 -2.34
CA ASP A 220 21.44 21.04 -2.52
C ASP A 220 19.98 21.47 -2.54
N ASN A 221 19.59 22.34 -1.61
CA ASN A 221 18.23 22.82 -1.45
C ASN A 221 18.21 24.22 -0.85
N SER A 222 17.12 24.96 -1.02
CA SER A 222 16.95 26.31 -0.47
C SER A 222 16.37 26.34 0.94
N GLU A 223 15.81 25.22 1.41
CA GLU A 223 15.13 25.13 2.70
C GLU A 223 16.12 24.88 3.85
N ASN A 224 15.61 24.87 5.08
CA ASN A 224 16.40 24.47 6.26
C ASN A 224 16.63 22.95 6.23
N GLY A 225 17.87 22.56 6.55
CA GLY A 225 18.25 21.15 6.73
C GLY A 225 17.78 20.23 5.61
N THR A 226 16.87 19.32 5.95
CA THR A 226 16.30 18.29 5.07
C THR A 226 14.80 18.49 4.81
N ILE A 227 14.27 19.69 5.02
CA ILE A 227 12.89 20.01 4.60
C ILE A 227 12.80 19.84 3.08
N ILE A 228 11.87 18.99 2.64
CA ILE A 228 11.74 18.59 1.23
C ILE A 228 10.50 19.21 0.56
N ALA A 229 9.51 19.61 1.36
CA ALA A 229 8.39 20.41 0.89
C ALA A 229 7.76 21.23 2.02
N VAL A 230 7.47 22.49 1.74
CA VAL A 230 6.58 23.33 2.53
C VAL A 230 5.33 23.59 1.70
N THR A 231 4.16 23.18 2.20
CA THR A 231 2.90 23.46 1.51
C THR A 231 2.41 24.87 1.87
N PRO A 232 1.98 25.70 0.91
CA PRO A 232 1.37 26.98 1.21
C PRO A 232 0.21 26.83 2.21
N PRO A 233 0.18 27.63 3.29
CA PRO A 233 -0.77 27.41 4.38
C PRO A 233 -2.22 27.65 3.93
N LEU A 234 -3.13 26.84 4.45
CA LEU A 234 -4.56 27.15 4.37
C LEU A 234 -4.92 28.14 5.46
N VAL A 235 -5.57 29.24 5.09
CA VAL A 235 -6.05 30.26 6.02
C VAL A 235 -7.54 30.50 5.77
N ARG A 236 -8.32 30.39 6.84
CA ARG A 236 -9.76 30.70 6.88
C ARG A 236 -10.00 31.77 7.95
N GLY A 237 -10.77 32.79 7.62
CA GLY A 237 -11.07 33.88 8.56
C GLY A 237 -9.80 34.61 9.01
N ASN A 238 -9.77 35.04 10.27
CA ASN A 238 -8.63 35.73 10.89
C ASN A 238 -8.09 34.94 12.10
N PRO A 239 -7.31 33.87 11.88
CA PRO A 239 -6.84 32.98 12.96
C PRO A 239 -5.87 33.65 13.94
N ASP A 240 -5.22 34.75 13.58
CA ASP A 240 -4.31 35.48 14.47
C ASP A 240 -5.05 36.54 15.31
N GLY A 241 -6.15 37.08 14.79
CA GLY A 241 -6.97 38.10 15.45
C GLY A 241 -8.14 37.55 16.28
N ALA A 242 -8.52 36.28 16.08
CA ALA A 242 -9.61 35.66 16.82
C ALA A 242 -9.30 35.53 18.32
N ARG A 243 -10.35 35.52 19.15
CA ARG A 243 -10.26 35.41 20.62
C ARG A 243 -11.24 34.34 21.10
N ALA A 244 -10.93 33.75 22.25
CA ALA A 244 -11.76 32.76 22.92
C ALA A 244 -11.50 32.79 24.44
N ASP A 245 -12.41 32.26 25.23
CA ASP A 245 -12.28 32.25 26.70
C ASP A 245 -11.15 31.32 27.19
N VAL A 246 -10.90 30.22 26.48
CA VAL A 246 -9.91 29.19 26.83
C VAL A 246 -9.09 28.85 25.60
N THR A 247 -7.78 28.71 25.78
CA THR A 247 -6.85 28.23 24.74
C THR A 247 -6.23 26.90 25.17
N ILE A 248 -6.29 25.92 24.27
CA ILE A 248 -5.67 24.62 24.44
C ILE A 248 -4.43 24.60 23.55
N ASP A 249 -3.32 24.08 24.07
CA ASP A 249 -2.05 23.89 23.37
C ASP A 249 -1.64 22.41 23.51
N ALA A 250 -1.33 21.75 22.41
CA ALA A 250 -0.93 20.36 22.40
C ALA A 250 0.06 20.03 21.28
N VAL A 251 1.03 19.19 21.62
CA VAL A 251 1.88 18.50 20.65
C VAL A 251 1.49 17.03 20.63
N LEU A 252 1.04 16.54 19.47
CA LEU A 252 0.54 15.18 19.29
C LEU A 252 1.38 14.46 18.23
N THR A 253 1.99 13.34 18.62
CA THR A 253 2.86 12.56 17.74
C THR A 253 2.19 11.25 17.37
N LYS A 254 2.28 10.87 16.09
CA LYS A 254 1.83 9.59 15.58
C LYS A 254 3.02 8.86 14.95
N SER A 255 3.28 7.64 15.36
CA SER A 255 4.43 6.84 14.89
C SER A 255 4.26 6.35 13.45
N THR A 256 5.39 5.96 12.85
CA THR A 256 5.46 5.25 11.58
C THR A 256 4.72 3.91 11.67
N GLU A 257 4.04 3.51 10.59
CA GLU A 257 3.33 2.22 10.50
C GLU A 257 3.69 1.47 9.22
N GLN A 258 3.90 0.15 9.33
CA GLN A 258 4.07 -0.74 8.19
C GLN A 258 2.77 -1.51 7.87
N HIS A 259 2.55 -1.81 6.60
CA HIS A 259 1.32 -2.39 6.08
C HIS A 259 1.10 -3.86 6.47
N LEU A 260 2.19 -4.60 6.68
CA LEU A 260 2.20 -6.00 7.12
C LEU A 260 1.25 -6.93 6.33
N ALA A 261 1.16 -6.74 5.01
CA ALA A 261 0.45 -7.68 4.16
C ALA A 261 1.05 -9.10 4.32
N LEU A 262 0.19 -10.12 4.44
CA LEU A 262 0.63 -11.51 4.56
C LEU A 262 1.34 -11.97 3.28
N GLU A 263 0.78 -11.64 2.12
CA GLU A 263 1.47 -11.86 0.85
C GLU A 263 2.61 -10.84 0.67
N LEU A 264 3.81 -11.35 0.43
CA LEU A 264 5.00 -10.56 0.14
C LEU A 264 4.98 -10.03 -1.30
N THR A 265 5.76 -8.98 -1.59
CA THR A 265 5.76 -8.37 -2.94
C THR A 265 6.32 -9.41 -3.88
N ASN A 266 5.57 -9.70 -4.93
CA ASN A 266 6.02 -10.68 -5.90
C ASN A 266 5.45 -10.37 -7.29
N SER A 267 6.23 -10.75 -8.29
CA SER A 267 5.89 -10.57 -9.70
C SER A 267 6.41 -11.74 -10.52
N LEU A 268 5.77 -11.99 -11.66
CA LEU A 268 6.26 -12.84 -12.73
C LEU A 268 6.15 -12.06 -14.03
N MET A 269 7.29 -11.81 -14.67
CA MET A 269 7.35 -10.99 -15.89
C MET A 269 8.11 -11.70 -17.00
N TYR A 270 7.68 -11.55 -18.24
CA TYR A 270 8.40 -12.06 -19.40
C TYR A 270 8.09 -11.22 -20.65
N TRP A 271 8.97 -11.31 -21.64
CA TRP A 271 8.75 -10.69 -22.95
C TRP A 271 8.22 -11.73 -23.92
N ASP A 272 7.08 -11.41 -24.54
CA ASP A 272 6.57 -12.09 -25.72
C ASP A 272 6.87 -11.20 -26.92
N GLN A 273 7.95 -11.53 -27.64
CA GLN A 273 8.55 -10.68 -28.67
C GLN A 273 8.88 -9.28 -28.12
N ASP A 274 8.20 -8.24 -28.59
CA ASP A 274 8.39 -6.85 -28.17
C ASP A 274 7.38 -6.39 -27.10
N ARG A 275 6.60 -7.32 -26.55
CA ARG A 275 5.56 -7.05 -25.56
C ARG A 275 5.93 -7.60 -24.19
N LEU A 276 5.96 -6.74 -23.19
CA LEU A 276 6.12 -7.14 -21.80
C LEU A 276 4.79 -7.64 -21.22
N ILE A 277 4.79 -8.86 -20.69
CA ILE A 277 3.68 -9.45 -19.94
C ILE A 277 4.03 -9.43 -18.46
N VAL A 278 3.10 -8.92 -17.64
CA VAL A 278 3.32 -8.67 -16.22
C VAL A 278 2.20 -9.27 -15.39
N TYR A 279 2.55 -10.26 -14.57
CA TYR A 279 1.75 -10.67 -13.42
C TYR A 279 2.36 -10.03 -12.18
N TYR A 280 1.60 -9.18 -11.52
CA TYR A 280 2.10 -8.43 -10.38
C TYR A 280 0.99 -8.27 -9.36
N THR A 281 1.32 -8.40 -8.09
CA THR A 281 0.44 -8.08 -6.97
C THR A 281 0.16 -6.57 -6.93
N ASN A 282 -0.72 -6.08 -7.79
CA ASN A 282 -1.03 -4.65 -7.90
C ASN A 282 -2.48 -4.36 -7.54
N GLN A 283 -2.72 -3.15 -7.04
CA GLN A 283 -4.05 -2.58 -6.81
C GLN A 283 -4.49 -1.66 -7.97
N HIS A 284 -3.57 -1.35 -8.89
CA HIS A 284 -3.78 -0.38 -9.95
C HIS A 284 -3.04 -0.80 -11.23
N ALA A 285 -3.69 -1.64 -12.03
CA ALA A 285 -3.08 -2.24 -13.22
C ALA A 285 -2.70 -1.20 -14.28
N HIS A 286 -3.52 -0.17 -14.48
CA HIS A 286 -3.24 0.89 -15.46
C HIS A 286 -2.08 1.79 -15.03
N GLY A 287 -2.00 2.15 -13.75
CA GLY A 287 -0.84 2.87 -13.20
C GLY A 287 0.45 2.06 -13.30
N THR A 288 0.38 0.75 -13.00
CA THR A 288 1.50 -0.18 -13.19
C THR A 288 1.98 -0.18 -14.64
N ARG A 289 1.05 -0.29 -15.59
CA ARG A 289 1.34 -0.25 -17.04
C ARG A 289 2.00 1.07 -17.45
N ALA A 290 1.48 2.20 -16.97
CA ALA A 290 2.01 3.52 -17.28
C ALA A 290 3.43 3.69 -16.72
N GLY A 291 3.66 3.28 -15.46
CA GLY A 291 4.98 3.33 -14.83
C GLY A 291 6.02 2.49 -15.57
N LEU A 292 5.70 1.24 -15.94
CA LEU A 292 6.62 0.39 -16.70
C LEU A 292 6.86 0.91 -18.11
N SER A 293 5.83 1.42 -18.78
CA SER A 293 5.95 2.04 -20.10
C SER A 293 6.93 3.22 -20.07
N GLN A 294 6.79 4.10 -19.08
CA GLN A 294 7.68 5.23 -18.88
C GLN A 294 9.11 4.78 -18.55
N ALA A 295 9.27 3.88 -17.58
CA ALA A 295 10.59 3.41 -17.12
C ALA A 295 11.36 2.66 -18.22
N LEU A 296 10.67 1.83 -19.00
CA LEU A 296 11.27 1.04 -20.08
C LEU A 296 11.39 1.80 -21.40
N LYS A 297 10.87 3.04 -21.47
CA LYS A 297 10.84 3.88 -22.67
C LYS A 297 10.16 3.20 -23.86
N ILE A 298 9.05 2.49 -23.60
CA ILE A 298 8.24 1.80 -24.62
C ILE A 298 6.79 2.28 -24.61
N PRO A 299 6.06 2.19 -25.75
CA PRO A 299 4.64 2.51 -25.79
C PRO A 299 3.79 1.67 -24.82
N ALA A 300 2.78 2.27 -24.21
CA ALA A 300 1.94 1.60 -23.20
C ALA A 300 1.18 0.37 -23.74
N ASN A 301 0.90 0.29 -25.05
CA ASN A 301 0.29 -0.88 -25.68
C ASN A 301 1.26 -2.09 -25.78
N ARG A 302 2.57 -1.88 -25.59
CA ARG A 302 3.59 -2.94 -25.46
C ARG A 302 3.73 -3.47 -24.04
N VAL A 303 2.94 -2.98 -23.08
CA VAL A 303 2.91 -3.50 -21.70
C VAL A 303 1.51 -4.06 -21.40
N ARG A 304 1.44 -5.35 -21.05
CA ARG A 304 0.21 -6.01 -20.59
C ARG A 304 0.35 -6.39 -19.13
N VAL A 305 -0.37 -5.68 -18.27
CA VAL A 305 -0.51 -6.03 -16.85
C VAL A 305 -1.75 -6.90 -16.66
N ILE A 306 -1.58 -8.05 -16.02
CA ILE A 306 -2.63 -9.02 -15.75
C ILE A 306 -2.81 -9.11 -14.23
N GLN A 307 -4.04 -8.82 -13.77
CA GLN A 307 -4.49 -9.13 -12.42
C GLN A 307 -5.28 -10.45 -12.48
N ASN A 308 -4.76 -11.48 -11.84
CA ASN A 308 -5.33 -12.83 -11.75
C ASN A 308 -6.54 -12.94 -10.80
N GLY A 309 -7.00 -11.83 -10.21
CA GLY A 309 -8.18 -11.79 -9.33
C GLY A 309 -7.92 -12.10 -7.86
N TYR A 310 -6.74 -12.62 -7.51
CA TYR A 310 -6.34 -12.96 -6.14
C TYR A 310 -5.10 -12.17 -5.71
N MET A 311 -5.20 -11.50 -4.56
CA MET A 311 -4.11 -10.71 -3.99
C MET A 311 -4.25 -10.67 -2.47
N GLY A 312 -3.16 -10.94 -1.76
CA GLY A 312 -3.07 -10.94 -0.29
C GLY A 312 -2.96 -9.52 0.29
N SER A 313 -3.95 -8.69 -0.03
CA SER A 313 -4.03 -7.27 0.35
C SER A 313 -2.96 -6.38 -0.28
N GLY A 314 -3.17 -5.07 -0.20
CA GLY A 314 -2.16 -4.10 -0.62
C GLY A 314 -2.15 -2.81 0.18
N TYR A 315 -3.21 -2.52 0.96
CA TYR A 315 -3.29 -1.42 1.94
C TYR A 315 -2.82 -0.03 1.48
N GLY A 316 -2.61 0.20 0.18
CA GLY A 316 -2.11 1.45 -0.39
C GLY A 316 -0.77 1.30 -1.12
N TYR A 317 0.21 0.57 -0.56
CA TYR A 317 1.57 0.51 -1.13
C TYR A 317 1.66 -0.21 -2.50
N ARG A 318 0.64 -1.02 -2.87
CA ARG A 318 0.57 -1.71 -4.18
C ARG A 318 -0.10 -0.86 -5.28
N SER A 319 -0.19 0.46 -5.12
CA SER A 319 -0.83 1.37 -6.08
C SER A 319 0.02 1.73 -7.31
N GLY A 320 1.28 1.29 -7.35
CA GLY A 320 2.23 1.56 -8.43
C GLY A 320 3.38 0.56 -8.46
N ILE A 321 4.33 0.80 -9.35
CA ILE A 321 5.60 0.07 -9.40
C ILE A 321 6.64 0.68 -8.45
N ASP A 322 7.61 -0.14 -8.07
CA ASP A 322 8.89 0.29 -7.52
C ASP A 322 10.05 -0.23 -8.40
N LEU A 323 11.30 0.01 -7.98
CA LEU A 323 12.51 -0.32 -8.75
C LEU A 323 12.59 -1.81 -9.11
N ALA A 324 12.13 -2.71 -8.23
CA ALA A 324 12.17 -4.15 -8.46
C ALA A 324 11.34 -4.59 -9.68
N GLU A 325 10.19 -3.97 -9.92
CA GLU A 325 9.38 -4.27 -11.12
C GLU A 325 10.11 -3.86 -12.41
N VAL A 326 10.88 -2.76 -12.38
CA VAL A 326 11.67 -2.33 -13.52
C VAL A 326 12.90 -3.24 -13.72
N HIS A 327 13.59 -3.61 -12.64
CA HIS A 327 14.69 -4.58 -12.67
C HIS A 327 14.25 -5.92 -13.26
N ALA A 328 13.12 -6.45 -12.81
CA ALA A 328 12.58 -7.71 -13.31
C ALA A 328 12.25 -7.65 -14.81
N ALA A 329 11.66 -6.55 -15.28
CA ALA A 329 11.36 -6.36 -16.69
C ALA A 329 12.64 -6.27 -17.56
N ILE A 330 13.69 -5.60 -17.08
CA ILE A 330 14.98 -5.51 -17.78
C ILE A 330 15.68 -6.87 -17.80
N LEU A 331 15.75 -7.57 -16.66
CA LEU A 331 16.31 -8.92 -16.58
C LEU A 331 15.60 -9.89 -17.51
N ALA A 332 14.27 -9.82 -17.61
CA ALA A 332 13.50 -10.66 -18.52
C ALA A 332 13.89 -10.40 -19.99
N LYS A 333 14.20 -9.15 -20.33
CA LYS A 333 14.65 -8.77 -21.68
C LYS A 333 16.06 -9.25 -21.97
N VAL A 334 16.99 -9.03 -21.03
CA VAL A 334 18.41 -9.36 -21.19
C VAL A 334 18.64 -10.86 -21.23
N THR A 335 17.90 -11.63 -20.41
CA THR A 335 18.06 -13.08 -20.34
C THR A 335 17.19 -13.84 -21.35
N GLY A 336 16.16 -13.20 -21.90
CA GLY A 336 15.14 -13.87 -22.72
C GLY A 336 14.29 -14.90 -21.95
N ARG A 337 14.37 -14.91 -20.60
CA ARG A 337 13.70 -15.87 -19.73
C ARG A 337 12.66 -15.18 -18.83
N PRO A 338 11.58 -15.86 -18.43
CA PRO A 338 10.66 -15.31 -17.43
C PRO A 338 11.36 -15.03 -16.10
N ILE A 339 11.02 -13.92 -15.45
CA ILE A 339 11.61 -13.49 -14.18
C ILE A 339 10.57 -13.55 -13.07
N LYS A 340 10.84 -14.35 -12.06
CA LYS A 340 10.11 -14.45 -10.81
C LYS A 340 10.81 -13.61 -9.75
N THR A 341 10.14 -12.55 -9.29
CA THR A 341 10.59 -11.78 -8.13
C THR A 341 9.72 -12.14 -6.94
N MET A 342 10.34 -12.40 -5.79
CA MET A 342 9.66 -12.59 -4.52
C MET A 342 10.51 -11.98 -3.42
N TYR A 343 9.94 -11.02 -2.70
CA TYR A 343 10.60 -10.46 -1.53
C TYR A 343 10.60 -11.44 -0.36
N THR A 344 11.64 -11.38 0.47
CA THR A 344 11.62 -11.84 1.85
C THR A 344 10.85 -10.85 2.72
N ARG A 345 10.49 -11.23 3.95
CA ARG A 345 9.85 -10.30 4.89
C ARG A 345 10.76 -9.12 5.24
N GLU A 346 12.07 -9.31 5.30
CA GLU A 346 13.02 -8.22 5.56
C GLU A 346 13.05 -7.22 4.40
N GLU A 347 13.19 -7.72 3.17
CA GLU A 347 13.14 -6.89 1.96
C GLU A 347 11.83 -6.09 1.89
N ASP A 348 10.72 -6.71 2.27
CA ASP A 348 9.41 -6.10 2.40
C ASP A 348 9.40 -4.89 3.32
N PHE A 349 10.02 -5.00 4.49
CA PHE A 349 10.10 -3.94 5.48
C PHE A 349 10.97 -2.78 5.02
N VAL A 350 12.16 -3.05 4.47
CA VAL A 350 13.12 -1.99 4.14
C VAL A 350 12.85 -1.33 2.78
N THR A 351 12.09 -1.97 1.89
CA THR A 351 11.83 -1.40 0.55
C THR A 351 10.42 -0.84 0.38
N ARG A 352 9.42 -1.31 1.12
CA ARG A 352 8.06 -0.81 0.94
C ARG A 352 7.88 0.55 1.60
N THR A 353 6.89 1.26 1.09
CA THR A 353 6.49 2.50 1.72
C THR A 353 5.86 2.24 3.08
N HIS A 354 5.96 3.22 3.97
CA HIS A 354 5.34 3.24 5.29
C HIS A 354 4.34 4.38 5.39
N ARG A 355 3.39 4.28 6.33
CA ARG A 355 2.74 5.49 6.81
C ARG A 355 3.80 6.35 7.52
N PRO A 356 3.94 7.64 7.19
CA PRO A 356 4.86 8.53 7.88
C PRO A 356 4.61 8.60 9.40
N GLN A 357 5.68 8.89 10.14
CA GLN A 357 5.56 9.55 11.44
C GLN A 357 5.09 10.99 11.25
N PHE A 358 4.25 11.47 12.16
CA PHE A 358 3.75 12.84 12.19
C PHE A 358 3.97 13.48 13.56
N ARG A 359 4.26 14.78 13.56
CA ARG A 359 4.19 15.65 14.73
C ARG A 359 3.20 16.78 14.44
N ASN A 360 2.20 16.94 15.28
CA ASN A 360 1.15 17.93 15.13
C ASN A 360 1.26 18.92 16.29
N GLU A 361 1.61 20.17 16.00
CA GLU A 361 1.64 21.26 16.97
C GLU A 361 0.34 22.05 16.79
N MET A 362 -0.53 22.04 17.81
CA MET A 362 -1.91 22.48 17.67
C MET A 362 -2.31 23.43 18.77
N LYS A 363 -2.95 24.53 18.38
CA LYS A 363 -3.62 25.45 19.29
C LYS A 363 -5.09 25.61 18.90
N LEU A 364 -5.98 25.58 19.88
CA LEU A 364 -7.43 25.71 19.67
C LEU A 364 -8.01 26.69 20.70
N GLY A 365 -8.77 27.67 20.22
CA GLY A 365 -9.54 28.58 21.06
C GLY A 365 -11.00 28.18 21.15
N VAL A 366 -11.50 28.07 22.38
CA VAL A 366 -12.87 27.67 22.70
C VAL A 366 -13.48 28.58 23.77
N ASN A 367 -14.76 28.91 23.63
CA ASN A 367 -15.50 29.64 24.66
C ASN A 367 -16.01 28.70 25.75
N ARG A 368 -16.33 29.23 26.93
CA ARG A 368 -16.87 28.43 28.06
C ARG A 368 -18.19 27.73 27.74
N ASP A 369 -18.93 28.23 26.76
CA ASP A 369 -20.15 27.60 26.28
C ASP A 369 -19.88 26.40 25.33
N GLY A 370 -18.62 26.08 25.06
CA GLY A 370 -18.20 25.00 24.18
C GLY A 370 -18.06 25.38 22.70
N THR A 371 -18.26 26.65 22.32
CA THR A 371 -18.13 27.07 20.91
C THR A 371 -16.65 27.24 20.52
N VAL A 372 -16.22 26.53 19.47
CA VAL A 372 -14.87 26.69 18.89
C VAL A 372 -14.78 27.97 18.05
N GLN A 373 -13.78 28.80 18.35
CA GLN A 373 -13.58 30.11 17.70
C GLN A 373 -12.43 30.10 16.69
N TRP A 374 -11.34 29.39 17.00
CA TRP A 374 -10.17 29.38 16.13
C TRP A 374 -9.28 28.17 16.32
N GLY A 375 -8.47 27.86 15.30
CA GLY A 375 -7.45 26.83 15.32
C GLY A 375 -6.18 27.25 14.57
N GLN A 376 -5.02 26.90 15.11
CA GLN A 376 -3.73 27.05 14.44
C GLN A 376 -2.99 25.71 14.56
N PHE A 377 -2.89 24.98 13.45
CA PHE A 377 -2.32 23.63 13.44
C PHE A 377 -1.14 23.57 12.47
N ARG A 378 0.02 23.18 12.97
CA ARG A 378 1.21 22.92 12.18
C ARG A 378 1.53 21.43 12.21
N VAL A 379 1.62 20.84 11.02
CA VAL A 379 1.86 19.41 10.84
C VAL A 379 3.23 19.22 10.20
N TYR A 380 4.08 18.48 10.90
CA TYR A 380 5.33 17.94 10.37
C TYR A 380 5.13 16.46 10.02
N SER A 381 5.68 16.03 8.90
CA SER A 381 5.67 14.63 8.48
C SER A 381 7.06 14.15 8.10
N ASN A 382 7.48 13.03 8.68
CA ASN A 382 8.71 12.36 8.30
C ASN A 382 8.45 11.52 7.04
N VAL A 383 8.75 12.09 5.87
CA VAL A 383 8.52 11.43 4.58
C VAL A 383 9.62 10.46 4.19
N GLY A 384 10.69 10.40 4.99
CA GLY A 384 11.79 9.50 4.75
C GLY A 384 12.54 9.82 3.46
N ALA A 385 13.13 8.82 2.81
CA ALA A 385 14.06 8.98 1.70
C ALA A 385 13.39 9.26 0.33
N GLN A 386 12.22 9.91 0.35
CA GLN A 386 11.56 10.38 -0.87
C GLN A 386 10.59 11.54 -0.62
N ARG A 387 10.35 12.31 -1.68
CA ARG A 387 9.33 13.36 -1.66
C ARG A 387 7.93 12.78 -1.57
N ALA A 388 7.12 13.31 -0.66
CA ALA A 388 5.69 13.02 -0.53
C ALA A 388 4.93 14.30 -0.12
N GLY A 389 3.60 14.27 -0.24
CA GLY A 389 2.70 15.30 0.29
C GLY A 389 1.93 14.73 1.49
N SER A 390 2.64 14.40 2.56
CA SER A 390 2.08 13.63 3.66
C SER A 390 1.48 14.53 4.73
N ALA A 391 2.19 15.60 5.12
CA ALA A 391 1.73 16.56 6.12
C ALA A 391 0.41 17.22 5.72
N ASN A 392 0.32 17.77 4.50
CA ASN A 392 -0.89 18.44 4.01
C ASN A 392 -2.06 17.47 3.78
N GLY A 393 -1.79 16.18 3.53
CA GLY A 393 -2.83 15.15 3.45
C GLY A 393 -3.60 14.98 4.76
N SER A 394 -3.05 15.40 5.90
CA SER A 394 -3.73 15.38 7.20
C SER A 394 -4.81 16.45 7.32
N TRP A 395 -4.75 17.50 6.50
CA TRP A 395 -5.65 18.65 6.59
C TRP A 395 -7.10 18.32 6.27
N PHE A 396 -7.35 17.26 5.49
CA PHE A 396 -8.71 16.92 5.08
C PHE A 396 -9.65 16.79 6.29
N ASN A 397 -9.24 16.10 7.35
CA ASN A 397 -10.09 15.97 8.54
C ASN A 397 -10.10 17.26 9.37
N MET A 398 -8.93 17.87 9.59
CA MET A 398 -8.74 19.10 10.38
C MET A 398 -9.58 20.27 9.89
N GLN A 399 -9.69 20.42 8.56
CA GLN A 399 -10.40 21.55 7.96
C GLN A 399 -11.90 21.29 7.76
N ASN A 400 -12.36 20.03 7.79
CA ASN A 400 -13.69 19.66 7.29
C ASN A 400 -14.67 19.19 8.36
N ILE A 401 -14.21 18.51 9.44
CA ILE A 401 -15.11 17.80 10.38
C ILE A 401 -15.86 18.77 11.30
N TYR A 402 -15.16 19.75 11.88
CA TYR A 402 -15.75 20.72 12.79
C TYR A 402 -15.79 22.13 12.20
N LYS A 403 -16.73 22.93 12.68
CA LYS A 403 -16.88 24.34 12.36
C LYS A 403 -15.84 25.16 13.12
N ILE A 404 -14.69 25.38 12.49
CA ILE A 404 -13.63 26.26 12.99
C ILE A 404 -13.63 27.52 12.12
N PRO A 405 -14.19 28.66 12.57
CA PRO A 405 -14.40 29.82 11.71
C PRO A 405 -13.10 30.54 11.35
N ASN A 406 -12.09 30.49 12.23
CA ASN A 406 -10.78 31.08 12.00
C ASN A 406 -9.70 29.98 12.09
N LEU A 407 -9.17 29.52 10.96
CA LEU A 407 -8.29 28.36 10.92
C LEU A 407 -7.02 28.66 10.13
N LYS A 408 -5.85 28.29 10.69
CA LYS A 408 -4.58 28.25 9.98
C LYS A 408 -4.03 26.83 9.99
N LEU A 409 -3.69 26.29 8.82
CA LEU A 409 -3.04 24.99 8.68
C LEU A 409 -1.68 25.15 7.98
N GLU A 410 -0.63 24.65 8.60
CA GLU A 410 0.74 24.63 8.08
C GLU A 410 1.21 23.18 7.93
N ALA A 411 1.94 22.87 6.84
CA ALA A 411 2.36 21.51 6.52
C ALA A 411 3.78 21.51 5.97
N ILE A 412 4.62 20.73 6.64
CA ILE A 412 6.06 20.63 6.37
C ILE A 412 6.40 19.15 6.25
N ASP A 413 6.80 18.73 5.06
CA ASP A 413 7.33 17.39 4.82
C ASP A 413 8.86 17.45 4.97
N VAL A 414 9.40 16.53 5.76
CA VAL A 414 10.81 16.49 6.12
C VAL A 414 11.38 15.13 5.73
N PHE A 415 12.47 15.16 4.98
CA PHE A 415 13.19 13.96 4.61
C PHE A 415 14.01 13.44 5.79
N THR A 416 14.09 12.12 5.91
CA THR A 416 15.07 11.43 6.76
C THR A 416 15.60 10.19 6.04
N ASN A 417 16.77 9.71 6.42
CA ASN A 417 17.40 8.51 5.85
C ASN A 417 16.84 7.19 6.44
N SER A 418 15.58 7.18 6.88
CA SER A 418 15.03 6.10 7.70
C SER A 418 14.22 5.05 6.92
N TYR A 419 13.34 5.46 6.02
CA TYR A 419 12.45 4.59 5.23
C TYR A 419 11.86 5.37 4.03
N LYS A 420 11.07 4.74 3.15
CA LYS A 420 10.20 5.47 2.20
C LYS A 420 8.79 5.64 2.76
N SER A 421 8.22 6.84 2.72
CA SER A 421 6.80 7.04 3.06
C SER A 421 5.86 6.82 1.87
N GLY A 422 4.61 6.47 2.08
CA GLY A 422 3.67 6.38 0.95
C GLY A 422 2.25 6.07 1.37
N PRO A 423 1.39 5.76 0.39
CA PRO A 423 -0.02 5.51 0.67
C PRO A 423 -0.21 4.32 1.62
N TYR A 424 -0.75 4.60 2.80
CA TYR A 424 -1.32 3.62 3.72
C TYR A 424 -2.81 3.94 3.84
N ARG A 425 -3.67 2.91 3.83
CA ARG A 425 -5.14 2.94 3.96
C ARG A 425 -5.62 4.19 4.69
N CYS A 426 -6.40 5.02 3.98
CA CYS A 426 -6.74 6.38 4.42
C CYS A 426 -5.45 7.24 4.50
N VAL A 427 -4.98 7.74 3.36
CA VAL A 427 -3.65 8.37 3.25
C VAL A 427 -3.63 9.65 4.08
N SER A 428 -2.76 9.72 5.10
CA SER A 428 -2.62 10.82 6.08
C SER A 428 -3.84 11.17 6.94
N HIS A 429 -5.05 10.80 6.53
CA HIS A 429 -6.30 11.08 7.24
C HIS A 429 -6.33 10.55 8.70
N PRO A 430 -5.85 9.33 9.03
CA PRO A 430 -5.77 8.86 10.42
C PRO A 430 -4.89 9.74 11.31
N ASN A 431 -3.84 10.38 10.77
CA ASN A 431 -3.11 11.40 11.54
C ASN A 431 -3.99 12.62 11.78
N GLY A 432 -4.60 13.15 10.71
CA GLY A 432 -5.53 14.29 10.81
C GLY A 432 -6.65 14.06 11.82
N THR A 433 -7.27 12.88 11.80
CA THR A 433 -8.32 12.48 12.75
C THR A 433 -7.76 12.35 14.16
N PHE A 434 -6.68 11.60 14.35
CA PHE A 434 -6.08 11.43 15.67
C PHE A 434 -5.76 12.78 16.32
N ALA A 435 -5.05 13.65 15.60
CA ALA A 435 -4.61 14.92 16.14
C ALA A 435 -5.81 15.85 16.44
N LEU A 436 -6.78 15.93 15.52
CA LEU A 436 -7.99 16.75 15.71
C LEU A 436 -8.87 16.23 16.84
N GLU A 437 -9.18 14.94 16.88
CA GLU A 437 -10.07 14.36 17.89
C GLU A 437 -9.48 14.45 19.29
N MET A 438 -8.17 14.24 19.44
CA MET A 438 -7.49 14.47 20.72
C MET A 438 -7.56 15.93 21.15
N MET A 439 -7.51 16.87 20.20
CA MET A 439 -7.64 18.29 20.49
C MET A 439 -9.06 18.67 20.93
N MET A 440 -10.07 18.12 20.24
CA MET A 440 -11.48 18.33 20.60
C MET A 440 -11.82 17.74 21.97
N GLU A 441 -11.29 16.56 22.28
CA GLU A 441 -11.41 15.95 23.61
C GLU A 441 -10.82 16.87 24.68
N LYS A 442 -9.58 17.32 24.51
CA LYS A 442 -8.91 18.24 25.46
C LYS A 442 -9.68 19.54 25.65
N ALA A 443 -10.27 20.08 24.59
CA ALA A 443 -11.08 21.29 24.64
C ALA A 443 -12.38 21.08 25.44
N ALA A 444 -13.08 19.95 25.23
CA ALA A 444 -14.27 19.61 25.99
C ALA A 444 -13.99 19.53 27.50
N TYR A 445 -12.92 18.83 27.88
CA TYR A 445 -12.47 18.76 29.29
C TYR A 445 -12.11 20.13 29.87
N ALA A 446 -11.43 20.99 29.10
CA ALA A 446 -11.00 22.30 29.55
C ALA A 446 -12.16 23.24 29.88
N VAL A 447 -13.34 23.05 29.27
CA VAL A 447 -14.56 23.83 29.54
C VAL A 447 -15.59 23.06 30.38
N GLY A 448 -15.28 21.83 30.80
CA GLY A 448 -16.18 20.99 31.61
C GLY A 448 -17.43 20.50 30.85
N MET A 449 -17.33 20.33 29.53
CA MET A 449 -18.42 19.82 28.69
C MET A 449 -18.24 18.33 28.40
N ASP A 450 -19.36 17.59 28.30
CA ASP A 450 -19.33 16.21 27.82
C ASP A 450 -18.69 16.15 26.41
N PRO A 451 -17.72 15.25 26.15
CA PRO A 451 -17.01 15.22 24.88
C PRO A 451 -17.87 14.87 23.66
N VAL A 452 -18.98 14.15 23.83
CA VAL A 452 -19.92 13.86 22.73
C VAL A 452 -20.74 15.10 22.41
N GLU A 453 -21.31 15.74 23.43
CA GLU A 453 -22.07 16.99 23.27
C GLU A 453 -21.20 18.11 22.67
N PHE A 454 -19.94 18.22 23.11
CA PHE A 454 -18.98 19.18 22.57
C PHE A 454 -18.75 18.98 21.07
N ARG A 455 -18.61 17.71 20.63
CA ARG A 455 -18.45 17.38 19.21
C ARG A 455 -19.69 17.73 18.42
N LEU A 456 -20.87 17.29 18.87
CA LEU A 456 -22.16 17.56 18.21
C LEU A 456 -22.39 19.06 18.03
N LYS A 457 -22.13 19.86 19.07
CA LYS A 457 -22.24 21.34 19.02
C LYS A 457 -21.36 21.97 17.94
N ASN A 458 -20.18 21.40 17.68
CA ASN A 458 -19.19 21.98 16.78
C ASN A 458 -19.12 21.26 15.41
N LEU A 459 -19.99 20.29 15.12
CA LEU A 459 -19.98 19.59 13.83
C LEU A 459 -20.20 20.57 12.67
N ASN A 460 -19.53 20.28 11.56
CA ASN A 460 -19.72 21.02 10.34
C ASN A 460 -20.77 20.33 9.46
N GLU A 461 -22.01 20.80 9.53
CA GLU A 461 -23.13 20.20 8.78
C GLU A 461 -23.26 20.71 7.34
N GLU A 462 -22.96 21.99 7.11
CA GLU A 462 -23.22 22.66 5.82
C GLU A 462 -21.98 22.67 4.91
N GLY A 463 -20.80 22.35 5.44
CA GLY A 463 -19.53 22.53 4.76
C GLY A 463 -18.89 23.89 5.07
N ASN A 464 -17.63 24.04 4.68
CA ASN A 464 -16.87 25.26 4.91
C ASN A 464 -16.69 26.01 3.58
N PRO A 465 -16.70 27.36 3.58
CA PRO A 465 -16.68 28.16 2.36
C PRO A 465 -15.39 27.99 1.54
N ASP A 466 -14.27 27.64 2.17
CA ASP A 466 -12.99 27.34 1.53
C ASP A 466 -13.00 26.00 0.75
N LYS A 467 -13.98 25.12 0.98
CA LYS A 467 -14.11 23.86 0.23
C LYS A 467 -14.50 24.07 -1.24
N TYR A 468 -15.12 25.21 -1.57
CA TYR A 468 -15.60 25.51 -2.94
C TYR A 468 -14.52 26.11 -3.86
N VAL A 469 -13.37 26.52 -3.32
CA VAL A 469 -12.30 27.16 -4.12
C VAL A 469 -11.58 26.15 -5.04
N ARG A 470 -11.66 24.84 -4.76
CA ARG A 470 -11.01 23.81 -5.60
C ARG A 470 -11.66 23.60 -6.97
N GLU A 471 -12.92 23.99 -7.18
CA GLU A 471 -13.55 23.88 -8.53
C GLU A 471 -12.86 24.78 -9.57
N SER A 472 -12.24 25.88 -9.15
CA SER A 472 -11.47 26.76 -10.04
C SER A 472 -10.19 26.12 -10.60
N SER A 473 -9.66 25.07 -9.94
CA SER A 473 -8.46 24.35 -10.40
C SER A 473 -8.76 23.25 -11.43
N MET A 474 -10.03 22.89 -11.67
CA MET A 474 -10.46 22.00 -12.76
C MET A 474 -10.66 22.73 -14.10
N ALA A 475 -10.39 24.03 -14.17
CA ALA A 475 -10.42 24.80 -15.41
C ALA A 475 -9.26 24.45 -16.38
N SER A 476 -8.28 23.68 -15.94
CA SER A 476 -7.16 23.18 -16.76
C SER A 476 -7.42 21.81 -17.42
N VAL A 477 -8.59 21.20 -17.16
CA VAL A 477 -8.95 19.91 -17.75
C VAL A 477 -9.58 20.14 -19.13
N SER A 478 -9.05 19.44 -20.15
CA SER A 478 -9.51 19.62 -21.54
C SER A 478 -11.04 19.40 -21.67
N PRO A 479 -11.72 20.10 -22.60
CA PRO A 479 -13.17 20.01 -22.79
C PRO A 479 -13.69 18.58 -23.00
N ARG A 480 -12.86 17.68 -23.55
CA ARG A 480 -13.18 16.26 -23.77
C ARG A 480 -13.40 15.47 -22.48
N THR A 481 -12.73 15.85 -21.39
CA THR A 481 -12.85 15.15 -20.10
C THR A 481 -14.08 15.61 -19.33
N ARG A 482 -14.50 16.88 -19.49
CA ARG A 482 -15.76 17.39 -18.92
C ARG A 482 -16.98 16.67 -19.49
N ALA A 483 -16.98 16.39 -20.79
CA ALA A 483 -18.08 15.69 -21.44
C ALA A 483 -18.26 14.22 -20.97
N ALA A 484 -17.17 13.58 -20.52
CA ALA A 484 -17.22 12.21 -20.00
C ALA A 484 -17.68 12.10 -18.54
N MET A 485 -17.76 13.22 -17.81
CA MET A 485 -18.09 13.27 -16.38
C MET A 485 -19.44 13.95 -16.10
N ALA A 486 -20.13 14.44 -17.13
CA ALA A 486 -21.48 14.96 -16.97
C ALA A 486 -22.45 13.78 -16.74
N PRO A 487 -23.31 13.82 -15.71
CA PRO A 487 -24.38 12.83 -15.58
C PRO A 487 -25.30 12.91 -16.80
N GLU A 488 -25.58 11.76 -17.42
CA GLU A 488 -26.56 11.68 -18.50
C GLU A 488 -27.91 12.23 -18.01
N PRO A 489 -28.58 13.11 -18.77
CA PRO A 489 -29.91 13.56 -18.41
C PRO A 489 -30.86 12.36 -18.45
N THR A 490 -31.45 12.06 -17.29
CA THR A 490 -32.49 11.04 -17.13
C THR A 490 -33.58 11.22 -18.17
N ARG A 491 -33.65 10.33 -19.16
CA ARG A 491 -34.80 10.22 -20.05
C ARG A 491 -35.99 9.75 -19.22
N ARG A 492 -36.95 10.66 -19.00
CA ARG A 492 -38.30 10.25 -18.57
C ARG A 492 -38.89 9.33 -19.64
N PRO A 493 -39.50 8.19 -19.28
CA PRO A 493 -40.27 7.42 -20.24
C PRO A 493 -41.49 8.25 -20.65
N ALA A 494 -41.68 8.42 -21.96
CA ALA A 494 -42.92 8.94 -22.52
C ALA A 494 -44.05 7.94 -22.25
N ARG A 495 -45.24 8.48 -21.96
CA ARG A 495 -46.49 7.73 -21.77
C ARG A 495 -46.91 7.01 -23.04
#